data_AF-A0A976PEQ7-F1
#
_entry.id   AF-A0A976PEQ7-F1
#
_cell.length_a   1.000
_cell.length_b   1.000
_cell.length_c   1.000
_cell.angle_alpha   90.00
_cell.angle_beta   90.00
_cell.angle_gamma   90.00
#
_symmetry.space_group_name_H-M   'P 1'
#
loop_
_entity.id
_entity.type
_entity.pdbx_description
1 polymer ?
#
loop_
_entity_poly.entity_id
_entity_poly.type
_entity_poly.pdbx_seq_one_letter_code
_entity_poly.pdbx_strand_id
1 'polypeptide(L)'
;MSKIPFFTKQITSPFTIPSGIVTTATTIIQRIFDTMPEVGVMTTKSVGLAPRAGYREPVISQYAPGCFVNAVGLTNPGAEQLAAQLATLRVPEDRFLLTSIFGGSVEEFVEVAKIMAPVSDGLELNLSCPHAKGYGMAMGQDPELVREITAAVKAAVNIPVIPKLTPNTPNIAEIARAAVAGGADGLCAINTVGPGYTSAHGHPVLSNGVGGMSGKGVLPIGLKCVREVAEAVDCPIIGCGGVSSADDVRAYQDAGASVVGIGSSLVGLTTEEMGQYFKTLEADLAHGSNNAESQIRYDVDMQFRPVTLVSNERVCDDICILTFDRKINLKAGEFVFLWIPGLGEKPFSALTDDPFSLAVIDVGVFTHDLMSLQPGTEAYVRGPHGIAVDPPEGAKIITVSGGTGLAAVYQVARDFPNTEIFTGARTAERLYFIEECKKIAPVHIATDDGSEGHHGFVTELLRDYLQGLGEEERSKLMFYNCGPAPMVHAAIAVEREFCGDARIHSAIDYLTKCGVGLCGACAAPDGRRLCVDGPFMDASATTKCV
;
A
#
# COMPACT_ATOMS: atom_id res chain seq x y z
N MET A 1 -5.55 29.96 -3.62
CA MET A 1 -5.62 29.98 -5.09
C MET A 1 -7.08 30.10 -5.52
N SER A 2 -7.36 30.53 -6.75
CA SER A 2 -8.72 30.50 -7.31
C SER A 2 -9.15 29.05 -7.53
N LYS A 3 -10.38 28.70 -7.15
CA LYS A 3 -10.91 27.35 -7.42
C LYS A 3 -10.95 27.09 -8.93
N ILE A 4 -10.70 25.84 -9.32
CA ILE A 4 -10.66 25.39 -10.71
C ILE A 4 -12.00 24.70 -11.04
N PRO A 5 -12.75 25.18 -12.04
CA PRO A 5 -13.95 24.48 -12.49
C PRO A 5 -13.58 23.09 -13.03
N PHE A 6 -14.19 22.05 -12.46
CA PHE A 6 -14.02 20.67 -12.93
C PHE A 6 -15.36 19.96 -12.87
N PHE A 7 -16.01 19.86 -14.04
CA PHE A 7 -17.38 19.39 -14.20
C PHE A 7 -18.36 20.09 -13.26
N THR A 8 -18.96 19.35 -12.33
CA THR A 8 -19.98 19.80 -11.38
C THR A 8 -19.40 20.50 -10.16
N LYS A 9 -18.06 20.52 -10.00
CA LYS A 9 -17.38 21.04 -8.80
C LYS A 9 -16.36 22.13 -9.11
N GLN A 10 -15.93 22.78 -8.04
CA GLN A 10 -14.87 23.78 -8.02
C GLN A 10 -13.74 23.23 -7.15
N ILE A 11 -12.74 22.61 -7.77
CA ILE A 11 -11.65 21.92 -7.06
C ILE A 11 -10.57 22.93 -6.61
N THR A 12 -9.84 22.60 -5.55
CA THR A 12 -8.79 23.46 -4.96
C THR A 12 -7.54 23.59 -5.81
N SER A 13 -7.16 22.50 -6.48
CA SER A 13 -5.86 22.34 -7.11
C SER A 13 -5.97 21.35 -8.28
N PRO A 14 -5.11 21.47 -9.31
CA PRO A 14 -5.20 20.65 -10.51
C PRO A 14 -4.58 19.25 -10.33
N PHE A 15 -4.33 18.78 -9.12
CA PHE A 15 -3.71 17.47 -8.90
C PHE A 15 -4.73 16.35 -8.75
N THR A 16 -4.41 15.20 -9.33
CA THR A 16 -5.05 13.92 -9.03
C THR A 16 -4.03 12.87 -8.63
N ILE A 17 -4.45 11.89 -7.83
CA ILE A 17 -3.73 10.63 -7.70
C ILE A 17 -4.38 9.62 -8.66
N PRO A 18 -3.67 9.11 -9.68
CA PRO A 18 -4.24 8.20 -10.67
C PRO A 18 -4.77 6.90 -10.06
N SER A 19 -5.79 6.33 -10.70
CA SER A 19 -6.40 5.05 -10.29
C SER A 19 -5.38 3.98 -9.90
N GLY A 20 -5.57 3.44 -8.70
CA GLY A 20 -4.82 2.31 -8.18
C GLY A 20 -3.44 2.60 -7.64
N ILE A 21 -3.13 3.88 -7.45
CA ILE A 21 -1.97 4.38 -6.73
C ILE A 21 -2.44 4.95 -5.39
N VAL A 22 -2.06 4.36 -4.26
CA VAL A 22 -2.36 4.81 -2.88
C VAL A 22 -3.86 4.76 -2.49
N THR A 23 -4.77 5.07 -3.40
CA THR A 23 -6.22 5.26 -3.24
C THR A 23 -7.01 3.95 -3.31
N THR A 24 -6.49 2.89 -2.69
CA THR A 24 -7.05 1.54 -2.78
C THR A 24 -7.86 1.13 -1.56
N ALA A 25 -7.80 1.91 -0.48
CA ALA A 25 -8.60 1.75 0.73
C ALA A 25 -9.27 3.08 1.10
N THR A 26 -10.51 3.03 1.59
CA THR A 26 -11.27 4.22 1.95
C THR A 26 -10.68 4.97 3.14
N THR A 27 -9.99 4.30 4.05
CA THR A 27 -9.26 4.95 5.14
C THR A 27 -8.13 5.85 4.62
N ILE A 28 -7.38 5.39 3.61
CA ILE A 28 -6.34 6.20 2.95
C ILE A 28 -7.00 7.39 2.22
N ILE A 29 -8.09 7.15 1.48
CA ILE A 29 -8.82 8.20 0.78
C ILE A 29 -9.33 9.28 1.74
N GLN A 30 -9.96 8.88 2.86
CA GLN A 30 -10.46 9.82 3.87
C GLN A 30 -9.31 10.63 4.46
N ARG A 31 -8.18 9.98 4.77
CA ARG A 31 -7.02 10.69 5.30
C ARG A 31 -6.50 11.75 4.32
N ILE A 32 -6.43 11.42 3.03
CA ILE A 32 -5.99 12.39 2.01
C ILE A 32 -6.97 13.56 1.92
N PHE A 33 -8.29 13.31 1.98
CA PHE A 33 -9.28 14.40 2.06
C PHE A 33 -9.08 15.29 3.29
N ASP A 34 -8.76 14.67 4.44
CA ASP A 34 -8.61 15.38 5.71
C ASP A 34 -7.29 16.19 5.78
N THR A 35 -6.22 15.76 5.09
CA THR A 35 -4.86 16.30 5.33
C THR A 35 -4.13 16.86 4.10
N MET A 36 -4.62 16.63 2.88
CA MET A 36 -3.93 17.04 1.64
C MET A 36 -4.88 17.81 0.73
N PRO A 37 -5.17 19.08 1.05
CA PRO A 37 -6.12 19.86 0.27
C PRO A 37 -5.69 20.13 -1.17
N GLU A 38 -4.41 19.94 -1.49
CA GLU A 38 -3.84 20.11 -2.81
C GLU A 38 -4.23 18.98 -3.78
N VAL A 39 -4.78 17.85 -3.31
CA VAL A 39 -5.29 16.77 -4.18
C VAL A 39 -6.75 17.07 -4.55
N GLY A 40 -6.97 17.83 -5.62
CA GLY A 40 -8.30 18.28 -6.03
C GLY A 40 -9.22 17.19 -6.59
N VAL A 41 -8.64 16.17 -7.24
CA VAL A 41 -9.37 15.01 -7.76
C VAL A 41 -8.83 13.74 -7.11
N MET A 42 -9.73 12.89 -6.62
CA MET A 42 -9.40 11.65 -5.96
C MET A 42 -9.86 10.48 -6.82
N THR A 43 -8.93 9.82 -7.52
CA THR A 43 -9.29 8.65 -8.35
C THR A 43 -9.13 7.36 -7.58
N THR A 44 -10.20 6.58 -7.40
CA THR A 44 -10.15 5.30 -6.68
C THR A 44 -9.45 4.20 -7.48
N LYS A 45 -9.12 3.08 -6.82
CA LYS A 45 -8.80 1.84 -7.54
C LYS A 45 -9.95 1.39 -8.43
N SER A 46 -9.63 0.93 -9.65
CA SER A 46 -10.61 0.31 -10.54
C SER A 46 -11.34 -0.87 -9.89
N VAL A 47 -12.68 -0.81 -9.87
CA VAL A 47 -13.55 -1.86 -9.35
C VAL A 47 -14.36 -2.52 -10.46
N GLY A 48 -14.62 -3.81 -10.31
CA GLY A 48 -15.50 -4.57 -11.21
C GLY A 48 -16.68 -5.14 -10.43
N LEU A 49 -17.56 -5.88 -11.09
CA LEU A 49 -18.78 -6.37 -10.46
C LEU A 49 -18.46 -7.31 -9.29
N ALA A 50 -17.59 -8.30 -9.53
CA ALA A 50 -17.18 -9.29 -8.54
C ALA A 50 -15.82 -8.98 -7.89
N PRO A 51 -15.60 -9.41 -6.63
CA PRO A 51 -14.31 -9.31 -5.97
C PRO A 51 -13.18 -9.98 -6.76
N ARG A 52 -11.98 -9.40 -6.71
CA ARG A 52 -10.76 -9.97 -7.31
C ARG A 52 -9.61 -9.89 -6.32
N ALA A 53 -8.95 -11.02 -6.08
CA ALA A 53 -7.72 -11.07 -5.27
C ALA A 53 -6.53 -10.40 -5.99
N GLY A 54 -6.54 -10.43 -7.33
CA GLY A 54 -5.42 -10.02 -8.19
C GLY A 54 -4.27 -11.03 -8.19
N TYR A 55 -3.12 -10.62 -8.71
CA TYR A 55 -1.94 -11.48 -8.75
C TYR A 55 -1.27 -11.60 -7.37
N ARG A 56 -0.57 -12.73 -7.17
CA ARG A 56 0.31 -12.93 -6.00
C ARG A 56 1.58 -12.10 -6.16
N GLU A 57 2.23 -11.80 -5.05
CA GLU A 57 3.48 -11.05 -5.02
C GLU A 57 4.66 -11.86 -5.58
N PRO A 58 5.71 -11.24 -6.15
CA PRO A 58 5.88 -9.79 -6.35
C PRO A 58 4.97 -9.21 -7.44
N VAL A 59 4.38 -8.03 -7.16
CA VAL A 59 3.44 -7.33 -8.07
C VAL A 59 4.00 -6.02 -8.63
N ILE A 60 5.22 -5.64 -8.22
CA ILE A 60 5.90 -4.43 -8.67
C ILE A 60 7.42 -4.64 -8.64
N SER A 61 8.12 -4.04 -9.59
CA SER A 61 9.58 -4.02 -9.67
C SER A 61 10.04 -2.67 -10.21
N GLN A 62 11.26 -2.26 -9.85
CA GLN A 62 11.91 -1.07 -10.40
C GLN A 62 12.95 -1.50 -11.44
N TYR A 63 12.84 -1.02 -12.67
CA TYR A 63 13.76 -1.36 -13.77
C TYR A 63 14.83 -0.28 -14.04
N ALA A 64 14.58 0.93 -13.57
CA ALA A 64 15.51 2.06 -13.56
C ALA A 64 15.06 3.06 -12.47
N PRO A 65 15.92 3.99 -12.02
CA PRO A 65 15.54 5.00 -11.03
C PRO A 65 14.22 5.72 -11.39
N GLY A 66 13.26 5.69 -10.46
CA GLY A 66 11.90 6.21 -10.62
C GLY A 66 11.05 5.58 -11.72
N CYS A 67 11.41 4.39 -12.21
CA CYS A 67 10.76 3.71 -13.32
C CYS A 67 10.34 2.28 -12.95
N PHE A 68 9.05 1.97 -13.07
CA PHE A 68 8.47 0.77 -12.47
C PHE A 68 7.72 -0.09 -13.48
N VAL A 69 7.71 -1.41 -13.26
CA VAL A 69 6.80 -2.36 -13.91
C VAL A 69 5.88 -2.96 -12.87
N ASN A 70 4.56 -2.97 -13.11
CA ASN A 70 3.60 -3.51 -12.15
C ASN A 70 2.58 -4.49 -12.77
N ALA A 71 2.19 -5.49 -11.98
CA ALA A 71 1.17 -6.48 -12.30
C ALA A 71 0.31 -6.76 -11.06
N VAL A 72 -0.65 -5.87 -10.77
CA VAL A 72 -1.53 -6.01 -9.59
C VAL A 72 -2.73 -6.93 -9.84
N GLY A 73 -3.21 -7.01 -11.09
CA GLY A 73 -4.31 -7.91 -11.47
C GLY A 73 -5.71 -7.44 -11.08
N LEU A 74 -5.92 -6.12 -11.01
CA LEU A 74 -7.21 -5.49 -10.66
C LEU A 74 -7.75 -5.96 -9.30
N THR A 75 -6.91 -6.09 -8.27
CA THR A 75 -7.35 -6.39 -6.91
C THR A 75 -8.40 -5.37 -6.45
N ASN A 76 -9.60 -5.83 -6.09
CA ASN A 76 -10.72 -5.01 -5.64
C ASN A 76 -11.76 -5.85 -4.86
N PRO A 77 -12.57 -5.25 -3.98
CA PRO A 77 -13.55 -5.98 -3.16
C PRO A 77 -14.88 -6.26 -3.88
N GLY A 78 -15.03 -5.88 -5.15
CA GLY A 78 -16.30 -5.89 -5.87
C GLY A 78 -17.11 -4.60 -5.67
N ALA A 79 -18.01 -4.33 -6.61
CA ALA A 79 -18.72 -3.06 -6.70
C ALA A 79 -19.58 -2.80 -5.45
N GLU A 80 -20.40 -3.74 -5.01
CA GLU A 80 -21.30 -3.55 -3.86
C GLU A 80 -20.54 -3.23 -2.57
N GLN A 81 -19.48 -3.99 -2.27
CA GLN A 81 -18.68 -3.77 -1.07
C GLN A 81 -17.94 -2.42 -1.14
N LEU A 82 -17.38 -2.06 -2.30
CA LEU A 82 -16.75 -0.76 -2.45
C LEU A 82 -17.78 0.37 -2.33
N ALA A 83 -18.99 0.22 -2.86
CA ALA A 83 -20.05 1.23 -2.76
C ALA A 83 -20.38 1.53 -1.30
N ALA A 84 -20.56 0.48 -0.50
CA ALA A 84 -20.82 0.59 0.93
C ALA A 84 -19.67 1.30 1.67
N GLN A 85 -18.42 1.02 1.29
CA GLN A 85 -17.25 1.69 1.86
C GLN A 85 -17.13 3.15 1.42
N LEU A 86 -17.39 3.48 0.16
CA LEU A 86 -17.33 4.85 -0.35
C LEU A 86 -18.44 5.72 0.24
N ALA A 87 -19.61 5.15 0.52
CA ALA A 87 -20.72 5.85 1.16
C ALA A 87 -20.40 6.36 2.58
N THR A 88 -19.34 5.87 3.23
CA THR A 88 -18.91 6.35 4.55
C THR A 88 -17.92 7.51 4.48
N LEU A 89 -17.43 7.86 3.28
CA LEU A 89 -16.49 8.96 3.09
C LEU A 89 -17.17 10.30 3.32
N ARG A 90 -16.46 11.20 4.00
CA ARG A 90 -16.78 12.63 4.05
C ARG A 90 -16.00 13.32 2.94
N VAL A 91 -16.60 13.41 1.76
CA VAL A 91 -16.00 14.07 0.60
C VAL A 91 -16.17 15.59 0.73
N PRO A 92 -15.09 16.39 0.80
CA PRO A 92 -15.20 17.84 0.83
C PRO A 92 -15.83 18.40 -0.45
N GLU A 93 -16.56 19.51 -0.36
CA GLU A 93 -17.26 20.13 -1.50
C GLU A 93 -16.31 20.56 -2.64
N ASP A 94 -15.07 20.87 -2.28
CA ASP A 94 -13.99 21.32 -3.15
C ASP A 94 -13.05 20.17 -3.60
N ARG A 95 -13.51 18.92 -3.45
CA ARG A 95 -12.84 17.70 -3.94
C ARG A 95 -13.77 16.93 -4.86
N PHE A 96 -13.21 16.35 -5.92
CA PHE A 96 -13.95 15.52 -6.87
C PHE A 96 -13.58 14.03 -6.70
N LEU A 97 -14.53 13.20 -6.24
CA LEU A 97 -14.37 11.76 -6.12
C LEU A 97 -14.64 11.07 -7.46
N LEU A 98 -13.59 10.62 -8.12
CA LEU A 98 -13.63 9.94 -9.41
C LEU A 98 -13.48 8.43 -9.21
N THR A 99 -14.56 7.67 -9.31
CA THR A 99 -14.50 6.22 -9.11
C THR A 99 -14.11 5.52 -10.40
N SER A 100 -12.97 4.83 -10.38
CA SER A 100 -12.49 4.05 -11.52
C SER A 100 -13.23 2.71 -11.59
N ILE A 101 -13.74 2.34 -12.77
CA ILE A 101 -14.51 1.10 -12.99
C ILE A 101 -13.94 0.31 -14.16
N PHE A 102 -14.14 -1.01 -14.15
CA PHE A 102 -13.86 -1.88 -15.28
C PHE A 102 -14.96 -2.95 -15.43
N GLY A 103 -15.14 -3.45 -16.65
CA GLY A 103 -16.04 -4.56 -16.96
C GLY A 103 -15.44 -5.48 -18.02
N GLY A 104 -15.92 -6.73 -18.08
CA GLY A 104 -15.60 -7.70 -19.12
C GLY A 104 -16.48 -7.60 -20.37
N SER A 105 -17.57 -6.83 -20.33
CA SER A 105 -18.47 -6.52 -21.43
C SER A 105 -19.13 -5.14 -21.24
N VAL A 106 -19.83 -4.65 -22.27
CA VAL A 106 -20.61 -3.40 -22.21
C VAL A 106 -21.63 -3.44 -21.07
N GLU A 107 -22.33 -4.56 -20.91
CA GLU A 107 -23.33 -4.78 -19.87
C GLU A 107 -22.70 -4.72 -18.48
N GLU A 108 -21.54 -5.36 -18.27
CA GLU A 108 -20.85 -5.33 -16.98
C GLU A 108 -20.38 -3.91 -16.62
N PHE A 109 -19.89 -3.14 -17.61
CA PHE A 109 -19.56 -1.72 -17.38
C PHE A 109 -20.79 -0.92 -16.92
N VAL A 110 -21.96 -1.13 -17.55
CA VAL A 110 -23.21 -0.47 -17.18
C VAL A 110 -23.69 -0.87 -15.78
N GLU A 111 -23.59 -2.16 -15.43
CA GLU A 111 -23.97 -2.65 -14.10
C GLU A 111 -23.11 -2.02 -13.00
N VAL A 112 -21.78 -2.05 -13.17
CA VAL A 112 -20.85 -1.44 -12.20
C VAL A 112 -21.07 0.07 -12.12
N ALA A 113 -21.29 0.74 -13.25
CA ALA A 113 -21.56 2.18 -13.28
C ALA A 113 -22.81 2.56 -12.47
N LYS A 114 -23.90 1.79 -12.57
CA LYS A 114 -25.13 2.02 -11.80
C LYS A 114 -24.92 1.89 -10.29
N ILE A 115 -24.08 0.95 -9.86
CA ILE A 115 -23.75 0.74 -8.43
C ILE A 115 -22.88 1.89 -7.91
N MET A 116 -21.91 2.34 -8.70
CA MET A 116 -20.93 3.36 -8.29
C MET A 116 -21.45 4.79 -8.38
N ALA A 117 -22.37 5.08 -9.31
CA ALA A 117 -22.81 6.45 -9.56
C ALA A 117 -23.43 7.17 -8.35
N PRO A 118 -24.24 6.54 -7.48
CA PRO A 118 -24.82 7.20 -6.31
C PRO A 118 -23.79 7.64 -5.26
N VAL A 119 -22.57 7.09 -5.27
CA VAL A 119 -21.52 7.33 -4.29
C VAL A 119 -20.28 8.01 -4.88
N SER A 120 -20.39 8.54 -6.11
CA SER A 120 -19.26 9.12 -6.85
C SER A 120 -19.64 10.46 -7.49
N ASP A 121 -18.67 11.37 -7.63
CA ASP A 121 -18.89 12.60 -8.39
C ASP A 121 -18.74 12.38 -9.90
N GLY A 122 -17.98 11.35 -10.31
CA GLY A 122 -17.81 10.93 -11.70
C GLY A 122 -17.24 9.51 -11.78
N LEU A 123 -17.27 8.92 -12.98
CA LEU A 123 -16.75 7.59 -13.25
C LEU A 123 -15.59 7.64 -14.25
N GLU A 124 -14.48 6.98 -13.93
CA GLU A 124 -13.38 6.73 -14.87
C GLU A 124 -13.53 5.34 -15.48
N LEU A 125 -13.60 5.22 -16.81
CA LEU A 125 -13.69 3.91 -17.47
C LEU A 125 -12.29 3.38 -17.75
N ASN A 126 -11.86 2.37 -17.02
CA ASN A 126 -10.58 1.71 -17.27
C ASN A 126 -10.72 0.68 -18.39
N LEU A 127 -10.42 1.09 -19.61
CA LEU A 127 -10.59 0.30 -20.84
C LEU A 127 -9.39 -0.60 -21.18
N SER A 128 -8.34 -0.63 -20.33
CA SER A 128 -7.11 -1.40 -20.61
C SER A 128 -7.16 -2.85 -20.12
N CYS A 129 -8.32 -3.41 -19.80
CA CYS A 129 -8.43 -4.71 -19.12
C CYS A 129 -8.18 -5.90 -20.08
N PRO A 130 -7.16 -6.75 -19.85
CA PRO A 130 -6.82 -7.86 -20.73
C PRO A 130 -7.72 -9.10 -20.57
N HIS A 131 -8.67 -9.10 -19.63
CA HIS A 131 -9.42 -10.31 -19.24
C HIS A 131 -10.88 -10.34 -19.70
N ALA A 132 -11.31 -9.41 -20.55
CA ALA A 132 -12.63 -9.46 -21.16
C ALA A 132 -12.74 -10.68 -22.07
N LYS A 133 -13.68 -11.59 -21.79
CA LYS A 133 -13.96 -12.76 -22.63
C LYS A 133 -14.33 -12.27 -24.04
N GLY A 134 -13.48 -12.56 -25.03
CA GLY A 134 -13.69 -12.20 -26.43
C GLY A 134 -12.93 -10.97 -26.92
N TYR A 135 -12.48 -10.07 -26.04
CA TYR A 135 -11.91 -8.77 -26.46
C TYR A 135 -10.49 -8.46 -25.94
N GLY A 136 -9.99 -9.12 -24.88
CA GLY A 136 -8.59 -9.00 -24.43
C GLY A 136 -8.08 -7.54 -24.25
N MET A 137 -6.76 -7.32 -24.45
CA MET A 137 -6.10 -5.99 -24.49
C MET A 137 -6.69 -5.02 -25.53
N ALA A 138 -7.59 -5.49 -26.41
CA ALA A 138 -8.07 -4.74 -27.56
C ALA A 138 -9.18 -3.74 -27.22
N MET A 139 -9.83 -3.82 -26.04
CA MET A 139 -10.95 -2.92 -25.70
C MET A 139 -10.60 -1.44 -25.82
N GLY A 140 -9.51 -1.00 -25.18
CA GLY A 140 -9.06 0.39 -25.29
C GLY A 140 -8.33 0.74 -26.59
N GLN A 141 -8.17 -0.21 -27.51
CA GLN A 141 -7.49 -0.03 -28.81
C GLN A 141 -8.47 -0.03 -29.98
N ASP A 142 -9.72 -0.44 -29.76
CA ASP A 142 -10.80 -0.44 -30.76
C ASP A 142 -11.68 0.80 -30.58
N PRO A 143 -11.63 1.78 -31.51
CA PRO A 143 -12.45 2.99 -31.41
C PRO A 143 -13.95 2.71 -31.30
N GLU A 144 -14.47 1.71 -32.03
CA GLU A 144 -15.91 1.45 -32.05
C GLU A 144 -16.38 0.88 -30.71
N LEU A 145 -15.62 -0.04 -30.14
CA LEU A 145 -15.93 -0.60 -28.82
C LEU A 145 -15.79 0.46 -27.71
N VAL A 146 -14.80 1.36 -27.80
CA VAL A 146 -14.66 2.50 -26.89
C VAL A 146 -15.90 3.41 -26.95
N ARG A 147 -16.38 3.72 -28.16
CA ARG A 147 -17.59 4.51 -28.40
C ARG A 147 -18.82 3.83 -27.81
N GLU A 148 -18.98 2.54 -28.06
CA GLU A 148 -20.11 1.72 -27.58
C GLU A 148 -20.16 1.67 -26.05
N ILE A 149 -19.06 1.29 -25.39
CA ILE A 149 -18.97 1.23 -23.93
C ILE A 149 -19.28 2.60 -23.32
N THR A 150 -18.66 3.65 -23.86
CA THR A 150 -18.85 5.01 -23.36
C THR A 150 -20.31 5.45 -23.49
N ALA A 151 -20.94 5.23 -24.65
CA ALA A 151 -22.34 5.56 -24.89
C ALA A 151 -23.29 4.80 -23.96
N ALA A 152 -23.04 3.50 -23.77
CA ALA A 152 -23.87 2.67 -22.90
C ALA A 152 -23.80 3.13 -21.44
N VAL A 153 -22.60 3.41 -20.93
CA VAL A 153 -22.42 3.93 -19.56
C VAL A 153 -23.03 5.33 -19.44
N LYS A 154 -22.78 6.22 -20.40
CA LYS A 154 -23.32 7.58 -20.39
C LYS A 154 -24.85 7.61 -20.40
N ALA A 155 -25.49 6.68 -21.10
CA ALA A 155 -26.94 6.54 -21.10
C ALA A 155 -27.50 6.00 -19.76
N ALA A 156 -26.66 5.33 -18.96
CA ALA A 156 -27.06 4.67 -17.72
C ALA A 156 -26.89 5.54 -16.46
N VAL A 157 -26.12 6.62 -16.52
CA VAL A 157 -25.78 7.47 -15.36
C VAL A 157 -25.90 8.97 -15.68
N ASN A 158 -26.15 9.78 -14.65
CA ASN A 158 -26.28 11.24 -14.77
C ASN A 158 -25.03 12.02 -14.30
N ILE A 159 -23.95 11.32 -13.95
CA ILE A 159 -22.68 11.90 -13.54
C ILE A 159 -21.65 11.86 -14.69
N PRO A 160 -20.58 12.66 -14.65
CA PRO A 160 -19.51 12.63 -15.65
C PRO A 160 -18.91 11.24 -15.89
N VAL A 161 -18.67 10.91 -17.15
CA VAL A 161 -18.04 9.67 -17.62
C VAL A 161 -16.72 10.02 -18.33
N ILE A 162 -15.62 9.46 -17.83
CA ILE A 162 -14.25 9.82 -18.21
C ILE A 162 -13.48 8.56 -18.64
N PRO A 163 -13.47 8.20 -19.93
CA PRO A 163 -12.65 7.09 -20.41
C PRO A 163 -11.15 7.31 -20.19
N LYS A 164 -10.46 6.30 -19.63
CA LYS A 164 -9.01 6.30 -19.46
C LYS A 164 -8.31 5.60 -20.62
N LEU A 165 -7.59 6.38 -21.42
CA LEU A 165 -6.98 5.95 -22.66
C LEU A 165 -5.64 5.23 -22.43
N THR A 166 -5.42 4.18 -23.21
CA THR A 166 -4.14 3.45 -23.26
C THR A 166 -3.20 4.12 -24.25
N PRO A 167 -1.89 4.23 -23.93
CA PRO A 167 -0.89 4.67 -24.91
C PRO A 167 -0.51 3.54 -25.89
N ASN A 168 -0.92 2.30 -25.60
CA ASN A 168 -0.59 1.11 -26.38
C ASN A 168 -1.56 0.96 -27.56
N THR A 169 -1.68 2.00 -28.39
CA THR A 169 -2.50 2.03 -29.61
C THR A 169 -1.74 2.74 -30.74
N PRO A 170 -1.98 2.39 -32.01
CA PRO A 170 -1.38 3.11 -33.13
C PRO A 170 -1.78 4.60 -33.21
N ASN A 171 -2.98 4.95 -32.74
CA ASN A 171 -3.50 6.32 -32.85
C ASN A 171 -4.44 6.66 -31.68
N ILE A 172 -3.90 7.32 -30.64
CA ILE A 172 -4.69 7.70 -29.46
C ILE A 172 -5.74 8.78 -29.77
N ALA A 173 -5.49 9.64 -30.75
CA ALA A 173 -6.43 10.69 -31.16
C ALA A 173 -7.72 10.11 -31.77
N GLU A 174 -7.62 8.97 -32.46
CA GLU A 174 -8.80 8.25 -32.96
C GLU A 174 -9.65 7.68 -31.83
N ILE A 175 -9.00 7.07 -30.83
CA ILE A 175 -9.68 6.57 -29.63
C ILE A 175 -10.35 7.72 -28.86
N ALA A 176 -9.68 8.86 -28.72
CA ALA A 176 -10.24 10.05 -28.07
C ALA A 176 -11.50 10.56 -28.77
N ARG A 177 -11.47 10.70 -30.11
CA ARG A 177 -12.66 11.10 -30.89
C ARG A 177 -13.81 10.11 -30.71
N ALA A 178 -13.52 8.82 -30.67
CA ALA A 178 -14.53 7.80 -30.50
C ALA A 178 -15.16 7.82 -29.11
N ALA A 179 -14.36 8.00 -28.06
CA ALA A 179 -14.86 8.21 -26.70
C ALA A 179 -15.79 9.44 -26.61
N VAL A 180 -15.38 10.58 -27.19
CA VAL A 180 -16.22 11.80 -27.22
C VAL A 180 -17.48 11.61 -28.07
N ALA A 181 -17.41 10.89 -29.20
CA ALA A 181 -18.59 10.52 -29.98
C ALA A 181 -19.54 9.58 -29.21
N GLY A 182 -19.03 8.83 -28.23
CA GLY A 182 -19.82 8.06 -27.26
C GLY A 182 -20.39 8.91 -26.12
N GLY A 183 -20.11 10.21 -26.07
CA GLY A 183 -20.63 11.11 -25.03
C GLY A 183 -19.75 11.23 -23.78
N ALA A 184 -18.45 10.92 -23.87
CA ALA A 184 -17.50 11.21 -22.80
C ALA A 184 -17.53 12.70 -22.41
N ASP A 185 -17.58 13.00 -21.12
CA ASP A 185 -17.55 14.38 -20.62
C ASP A 185 -16.11 14.92 -20.56
N GLY A 186 -15.13 14.04 -20.37
CA GLY A 186 -13.70 14.32 -20.42
C GLY A 186 -12.90 13.04 -20.64
N LEU A 187 -11.58 13.16 -20.69
CA LEU A 187 -10.68 12.03 -20.93
C LEU A 187 -9.57 11.96 -19.89
N CYS A 188 -9.06 10.76 -19.62
CA CYS A 188 -7.87 10.56 -18.81
C CYS A 188 -6.80 9.86 -19.65
N ALA A 189 -5.61 10.45 -19.78
CA ALA A 189 -4.53 9.90 -20.59
C ALA A 189 -3.17 10.17 -19.92
N ILE A 190 -2.30 9.18 -19.68
CA ILE A 190 -2.34 7.80 -20.17
C ILE A 190 -2.42 6.78 -19.04
N ASN A 191 -2.88 5.57 -19.40
CA ASN A 191 -2.59 4.36 -18.63
C ASN A 191 -1.12 3.94 -18.82
N THR A 192 -0.71 2.83 -18.19
CA THR A 192 0.67 2.31 -18.27
C THR A 192 1.08 1.93 -19.70
N VAL A 193 2.38 2.04 -19.99
CA VAL A 193 3.00 1.69 -21.28
C VAL A 193 3.41 0.21 -21.27
N GLY A 194 3.45 -0.45 -22.42
CA GLY A 194 4.06 -1.78 -22.58
C GLY A 194 3.08 -2.88 -22.99
N PRO A 195 3.29 -4.13 -22.53
CA PRO A 195 3.92 -4.50 -21.26
C PRO A 195 5.46 -4.56 -21.27
N GLY A 196 6.08 -4.43 -20.09
CA GLY A 196 7.50 -4.65 -19.83
C GLY A 196 7.77 -5.89 -18.96
N TYR A 197 9.06 -6.23 -18.81
CA TYR A 197 9.55 -7.38 -18.05
C TYR A 197 10.73 -6.99 -17.15
N THR A 198 10.88 -7.66 -16.01
CA THR A 198 12.04 -7.52 -15.12
C THR A 198 12.48 -8.87 -14.57
N SER A 199 13.80 -9.08 -14.45
CA SER A 199 14.39 -10.25 -13.81
C SER A 199 15.37 -9.86 -12.71
N ALA A 200 15.52 -10.75 -11.72
CA ALA A 200 16.55 -10.69 -10.70
C ALA A 200 17.14 -12.10 -10.54
N HIS A 201 18.48 -12.20 -10.55
CA HIS A 201 19.21 -13.46 -10.40
C HIS A 201 18.74 -14.58 -11.35
N GLY A 202 18.44 -14.23 -12.60
CA GLY A 202 17.97 -15.17 -13.62
C GLY A 202 16.48 -15.52 -13.55
N HIS A 203 15.74 -15.01 -12.57
CA HIS A 203 14.32 -15.30 -12.37
C HIS A 203 13.43 -14.10 -12.72
N PRO A 204 12.25 -14.31 -13.34
CA PRO A 204 11.22 -13.28 -13.46
C PRO A 204 10.79 -12.75 -12.09
N VAL A 205 10.76 -11.43 -11.92
CA VAL A 205 10.33 -10.83 -10.64
C VAL A 205 8.82 -10.85 -10.50
N LEU A 206 8.08 -10.39 -11.52
CA LEU A 206 6.63 -10.35 -11.45
C LEU A 206 6.06 -11.76 -11.54
N SER A 207 5.14 -12.10 -10.63
CA SER A 207 4.49 -13.42 -10.62
C SER A 207 3.71 -13.72 -11.90
N ASN A 208 3.19 -12.68 -12.57
CA ASN A 208 2.51 -12.77 -13.86
C ASN A 208 3.48 -12.65 -15.06
N GLY A 209 4.80 -12.59 -14.82
CA GLY A 209 5.85 -12.46 -15.83
C GLY A 209 6.03 -11.04 -16.35
N VAL A 210 4.98 -10.41 -16.85
CA VAL A 210 5.01 -9.07 -17.47
C VAL A 210 4.02 -8.11 -16.81
N GLY A 211 4.25 -6.80 -16.97
CA GLY A 211 3.39 -5.77 -16.37
C GLY A 211 3.44 -4.42 -17.08
N GLY A 212 2.60 -3.50 -16.65
CA GLY A 212 2.55 -2.13 -17.17
C GLY A 212 3.73 -1.31 -16.68
N MET A 213 4.34 -0.53 -17.57
CA MET A 213 5.46 0.37 -17.29
C MET A 213 4.95 1.76 -16.92
N SER A 214 5.53 2.33 -15.87
CA SER A 214 5.22 3.66 -15.34
C SER A 214 6.48 4.36 -14.82
N GLY A 215 6.33 5.56 -14.25
CA GLY A 215 7.45 6.33 -13.70
C GLY A 215 8.04 7.36 -14.67
N LYS A 216 9.16 7.98 -14.28
CA LYS A 216 9.75 9.10 -15.03
C LYS A 216 10.02 8.74 -16.49
N GLY A 217 10.38 7.48 -16.76
CA GLY A 217 10.62 6.99 -18.12
C GLY A 217 9.43 7.06 -19.08
N VAL A 218 8.18 7.19 -18.59
CA VAL A 218 7.00 7.32 -19.46
C VAL A 218 6.58 8.77 -19.71
N LEU A 219 7.24 9.77 -19.09
CA LEU A 219 6.88 11.18 -19.20
C LEU A 219 6.81 11.67 -20.67
N PRO A 220 7.81 11.41 -21.55
CA PRO A 220 7.74 11.87 -22.94
C PRO A 220 6.56 11.27 -23.72
N ILE A 221 6.21 10.01 -23.43
CA ILE A 221 5.08 9.32 -24.07
C ILE A 221 3.77 9.95 -23.59
N GLY A 222 3.63 10.18 -22.28
CA GLY A 222 2.43 10.80 -21.72
C GLY A 222 2.19 12.21 -22.25
N LEU A 223 3.23 13.06 -22.32
CA LEU A 223 3.13 14.41 -22.90
C LEU A 223 2.72 14.37 -24.37
N LYS A 224 3.34 13.50 -25.17
CA LYS A 224 2.97 13.30 -26.58
C LYS A 224 1.50 12.90 -26.71
N CYS A 225 1.07 11.89 -25.96
CA CYS A 225 -0.30 11.38 -26.02
C CYS A 225 -1.33 12.45 -25.60
N VAL A 226 -1.08 13.19 -24.51
CA VAL A 226 -1.99 14.26 -24.06
C VAL A 226 -2.10 15.34 -25.13
N ARG A 227 -0.98 15.73 -25.76
CA ARG A 227 -0.99 16.70 -26.87
C ARG A 227 -1.82 16.23 -28.05
N GLU A 228 -1.64 14.98 -28.48
CA GLU A 228 -2.42 14.39 -29.58
C GLU A 228 -3.92 14.30 -29.25
N VAL A 229 -4.28 14.03 -27.99
CA VAL A 229 -5.67 14.03 -27.53
C VAL A 229 -6.24 15.46 -27.53
N ALA A 230 -5.50 16.44 -27.01
CA ALA A 230 -5.92 17.83 -26.95
C ALA A 230 -6.10 18.48 -28.34
N GLU A 231 -5.34 18.02 -29.34
CA GLU A 231 -5.52 18.46 -30.73
C GLU A 231 -6.73 17.81 -31.41
N ALA A 232 -7.24 16.71 -30.86
CA ALA A 232 -8.31 15.91 -31.45
C ALA A 232 -9.71 16.20 -30.89
N VAL A 233 -9.80 16.72 -29.66
CA VAL A 233 -11.07 16.96 -28.95
C VAL A 233 -10.97 18.19 -28.02
N ASP A 234 -12.13 18.80 -27.71
CA ASP A 234 -12.20 20.02 -26.87
C ASP A 234 -12.55 19.77 -25.39
N CYS A 235 -12.78 18.51 -24.99
CA CYS A 235 -13.20 18.20 -23.62
C CYS A 235 -12.02 18.25 -22.61
N PRO A 236 -12.28 18.44 -21.30
CA PRO A 236 -11.23 18.44 -20.28
C PRO A 236 -10.41 17.13 -20.25
N ILE A 237 -9.10 17.26 -20.05
CA ILE A 237 -8.17 16.13 -20.03
C ILE A 237 -7.48 16.02 -18.66
N ILE A 238 -7.52 14.83 -18.08
CA ILE A 238 -6.65 14.42 -16.96
C ILE A 238 -5.37 13.82 -17.54
N GLY A 239 -4.26 14.57 -17.50
CA GLY A 239 -2.95 14.16 -18.00
C GLY A 239 -2.16 13.36 -16.97
N CYS A 240 -1.71 12.15 -17.29
CA CYS A 240 -0.97 11.25 -16.41
C CYS A 240 0.24 10.67 -17.12
N GLY A 241 1.34 10.50 -16.39
CA GLY A 241 2.52 9.75 -16.87
C GLY A 241 3.84 10.40 -16.47
N GLY A 242 4.55 9.81 -15.51
CA GLY A 242 5.91 10.23 -15.15
C GLY A 242 6.07 11.62 -14.53
N VAL A 243 4.98 12.21 -14.01
CA VAL A 243 5.00 13.52 -13.34
C VAL A 243 5.64 13.41 -11.96
N SER A 244 6.63 14.26 -11.69
CA SER A 244 7.38 14.32 -10.43
C SER A 244 7.72 15.74 -9.97
N SER A 245 7.44 16.75 -10.79
CA SER A 245 7.91 18.12 -10.57
C SER A 245 6.90 19.16 -11.08
N ALA A 246 7.07 20.43 -10.70
CA ALA A 246 6.22 21.51 -11.17
C ALA A 246 6.45 21.80 -12.66
N ASP A 247 7.67 21.62 -13.15
CA ASP A 247 7.98 21.71 -14.59
C ASP A 247 7.27 20.61 -15.39
N ASP A 248 7.21 19.38 -14.86
CA ASP A 248 6.45 18.30 -15.48
C ASP A 248 4.95 18.68 -15.55
N VAL A 249 4.39 19.26 -14.47
CA VAL A 249 2.99 19.71 -14.43
C VAL A 249 2.73 20.80 -15.46
N ARG A 250 3.60 21.83 -15.55
CA ARG A 250 3.48 22.89 -16.56
C ARG A 250 3.53 22.32 -17.97
N ALA A 251 4.43 21.37 -18.24
CA ALA A 251 4.50 20.70 -19.53
C ALA A 251 3.21 19.96 -19.89
N TYR A 252 2.54 19.31 -18.93
CA TYR A 252 1.23 18.71 -19.16
C TYR A 252 0.12 19.74 -19.39
N GLN A 253 0.15 20.86 -18.68
CA GLN A 253 -0.79 21.97 -18.92
C GLN A 253 -0.61 22.57 -20.32
N ASP A 254 0.64 22.79 -20.74
CA ASP A 254 0.99 23.25 -22.10
C ASP A 254 0.62 22.22 -23.18
N ALA A 255 0.61 20.93 -22.84
CA ALA A 255 0.13 19.86 -23.70
C ALA A 255 -1.40 19.81 -23.79
N GLY A 256 -2.14 20.48 -22.90
CA GLY A 256 -3.60 20.56 -22.91
C GLY A 256 -4.30 19.88 -21.73
N ALA A 257 -3.57 19.40 -20.71
CA ALA A 257 -4.18 18.82 -19.52
C ALA A 257 -4.84 19.90 -18.62
N SER A 258 -6.06 19.63 -18.16
CA SER A 258 -6.77 20.44 -17.17
C SER A 258 -6.45 20.02 -15.74
N VAL A 259 -6.21 18.73 -15.53
CA VAL A 259 -5.81 18.11 -14.25
C VAL A 259 -4.60 17.22 -14.52
N VAL A 260 -3.64 17.16 -13.60
CA VAL A 260 -2.40 16.41 -13.76
C VAL A 260 -2.27 15.32 -12.69
N GLY A 261 -2.01 14.10 -13.14
CA GLY A 261 -1.96 12.89 -12.33
C GLY A 261 -0.56 12.53 -11.86
N ILE A 262 -0.44 12.39 -10.54
CA ILE A 262 0.81 12.08 -9.85
C ILE A 262 0.73 10.68 -9.24
N GLY A 263 1.44 9.75 -9.87
CA GLY A 263 1.41 8.32 -9.52
C GLY A 263 2.73 7.83 -8.93
N SER A 264 3.61 7.37 -9.81
CA SER A 264 4.86 6.67 -9.44
C SER A 264 5.85 7.49 -8.61
N SER A 265 5.74 8.83 -8.58
CA SER A 265 6.58 9.67 -7.72
C SER A 265 6.25 9.51 -6.23
N LEU A 266 5.06 8.98 -5.90
CA LEU A 266 4.63 8.74 -4.52
C LEU A 266 5.25 7.46 -3.91
N VAL A 267 6.03 6.70 -4.70
CA VAL A 267 6.68 5.47 -4.24
C VAL A 267 7.65 5.78 -3.10
N GLY A 268 7.51 5.03 -2.01
CA GLY A 268 8.39 5.14 -0.85
C GLY A 268 8.11 6.35 0.05
N LEU A 269 7.31 7.33 -0.35
CA LEU A 269 6.95 8.45 0.51
C LEU A 269 6.01 7.99 1.63
N THR A 270 6.33 8.38 2.86
CA THR A 270 5.39 8.33 3.98
C THR A 270 4.15 9.17 3.67
N THR A 271 3.10 8.97 4.46
CA THR A 271 1.87 9.75 4.35
C THR A 271 2.12 11.23 4.67
N GLU A 272 3.03 11.54 5.59
CA GLU A 272 3.42 12.93 5.90
C GLU A 272 4.23 13.55 4.76
N GLU A 273 5.25 12.87 4.27
CA GLU A 273 6.06 13.34 3.14
C GLU A 273 5.24 13.53 1.87
N MET A 274 4.23 12.68 1.64
CA MET A 274 3.29 12.86 0.53
C MET A 274 2.53 14.18 0.63
N GLY A 275 2.04 14.54 1.83
CA GLY A 275 1.39 15.83 2.06
C GLY A 275 2.34 17.00 1.85
N GLN A 276 3.58 16.90 2.36
CA GLN A 276 4.60 17.93 2.16
C GLN A 276 4.99 18.09 0.68
N TYR A 277 5.06 17.00 -0.07
CA TYR A 277 5.33 17.01 -1.50
C TYR A 277 4.23 17.75 -2.26
N PHE A 278 2.95 17.41 -2.04
CA PHE A 278 1.85 18.09 -2.74
C PHE A 278 1.76 19.58 -2.40
N LYS A 279 1.98 19.95 -1.13
CA LYS A 279 2.07 21.34 -0.69
C LYS A 279 3.21 22.10 -1.37
N THR A 280 4.38 21.47 -1.48
CA THR A 280 5.55 22.07 -2.14
C THR A 280 5.29 22.23 -3.64
N LEU A 281 4.67 21.22 -4.27
CA LEU A 281 4.34 21.23 -5.69
C LEU A 281 3.33 22.35 -6.02
N GLU A 282 2.31 22.54 -5.18
CA GLU A 282 1.35 23.65 -5.35
C GLU A 282 2.06 25.01 -5.23
N ALA A 283 2.92 25.17 -4.22
CA ALA A 283 3.71 26.39 -4.04
C ALA A 283 4.67 26.66 -5.20
N ASP A 284 5.28 25.61 -5.77
CA ASP A 284 6.17 25.73 -6.91
C ASP A 284 5.43 26.25 -8.14
N LEU A 285 4.22 25.76 -8.42
CA LEU A 285 3.38 26.27 -9.50
C LEU A 285 3.07 27.76 -9.35
N ALA A 286 2.74 28.19 -8.14
CA ALA A 286 2.41 29.59 -7.86
C ALA A 286 3.60 30.55 -8.00
N HIS A 287 4.81 30.09 -7.65
CA HIS A 287 6.00 30.95 -7.58
C HIS A 287 6.98 30.77 -8.73
N GLY A 288 6.72 29.84 -9.66
CA GLY A 288 7.65 29.58 -10.77
C GLY A 288 8.90 28.82 -10.37
N SER A 289 8.87 28.07 -9.27
CA SER A 289 9.98 27.21 -8.80
C SER A 289 9.75 25.73 -9.13
N ASN A 290 10.68 24.86 -8.71
CA ASN A 290 10.66 23.41 -8.96
C ASN A 290 11.32 22.59 -7.83
N ASN A 291 11.04 22.91 -6.57
CA ASN A 291 11.64 22.27 -5.40
C ASN A 291 11.02 20.91 -5.04
N ALA A 292 9.78 20.63 -5.45
CA ALA A 292 9.09 19.39 -5.11
C ALA A 292 9.81 18.13 -5.62
N GLU A 293 10.50 18.22 -6.76
CA GLU A 293 11.24 17.09 -7.35
C GLU A 293 12.33 16.56 -6.43
N SER A 294 12.94 17.41 -5.58
CA SER A 294 13.99 16.98 -4.65
C SER A 294 13.47 16.10 -3.51
N GLN A 295 12.15 16.00 -3.33
CA GLN A 295 11.53 15.13 -2.33
C GLN A 295 11.26 13.73 -2.90
N ILE A 296 11.40 13.54 -4.21
CA ILE A 296 11.12 12.27 -4.88
C ILE A 296 12.28 11.28 -4.67
N ARG A 297 11.91 10.04 -4.36
CA ARG A 297 12.84 8.93 -4.19
C ARG A 297 12.96 8.18 -5.51
N TYR A 298 13.92 8.57 -6.34
CA TYR A 298 14.20 7.84 -7.58
C TYR A 298 14.85 6.48 -7.31
N ASP A 299 15.69 6.37 -6.28
CA ASP A 299 16.46 5.16 -5.95
C ASP A 299 15.86 4.37 -4.77
N VAL A 300 14.56 4.07 -4.82
CA VAL A 300 13.94 3.20 -3.82
C VAL A 300 14.49 1.79 -3.95
N ASP A 301 15.08 1.27 -2.87
CA ASP A 301 15.66 -0.07 -2.88
C ASP A 301 14.58 -1.15 -3.05
N MET A 302 14.49 -1.67 -4.26
CA MET A 302 13.67 -2.83 -4.63
C MET A 302 14.55 -4.02 -5.05
N GLN A 303 15.84 -4.00 -4.72
CA GLN A 303 16.78 -5.02 -5.14
C GLN A 303 16.69 -6.27 -4.27
N PHE A 304 16.74 -7.43 -4.91
CA PHE A 304 16.81 -8.72 -4.25
C PHE A 304 18.27 -9.08 -3.96
N ARG A 305 18.57 -9.38 -2.69
CA ARG A 305 19.89 -9.82 -2.22
C ARG A 305 19.82 -11.33 -1.94
N PRO A 306 20.74 -12.14 -2.48
CA PRO A 306 20.70 -13.58 -2.27
C PRO A 306 21.04 -13.94 -0.82
N VAL A 307 20.34 -14.93 -0.30
CA VAL A 307 20.58 -15.61 0.98
C VAL A 307 20.39 -17.12 0.75
N THR A 308 21.12 -17.95 1.50
CA THR A 308 20.98 -19.40 1.40
C THR A 308 20.46 -19.94 2.72
N LEU A 309 19.39 -20.75 2.67
CA LEU A 309 18.83 -21.38 3.85
C LEU A 309 19.84 -22.38 4.44
N VAL A 310 20.17 -22.22 5.72
CA VAL A 310 21.09 -23.09 6.47
C VAL A 310 20.33 -24.10 7.32
N SER A 311 19.27 -23.66 8.01
CA SER A 311 18.41 -24.55 8.80
C SER A 311 16.94 -24.17 8.68
N ASN A 312 16.07 -25.18 8.80
CA ASN A 312 14.63 -25.04 8.92
C ASN A 312 14.20 -25.86 10.15
N GLU A 313 14.05 -25.19 11.28
CA GLU A 313 13.82 -25.81 12.58
C GLU A 313 12.35 -25.72 12.94
N ARG A 314 11.68 -26.88 13.02
CA ARG A 314 10.27 -26.94 13.40
C ARG A 314 10.15 -26.75 14.92
N VAL A 315 9.42 -25.71 15.31
CA VAL A 315 9.09 -25.41 16.72
C VAL A 315 7.90 -26.25 17.15
N CYS A 316 6.80 -26.15 16.40
CA CYS A 316 5.59 -26.95 16.56
C CYS A 316 4.94 -27.19 15.19
N ASP A 317 3.72 -27.73 15.15
CA ASP A 317 3.07 -28.16 13.90
C ASP A 317 2.94 -27.05 12.84
N ASP A 318 2.75 -25.82 13.28
CA ASP A 318 2.50 -24.64 12.45
C ASP A 318 3.55 -23.53 12.61
N ILE A 319 4.66 -23.76 13.31
CA ILE A 319 5.74 -22.77 13.50
C ILE A 319 7.11 -23.37 13.15
N CYS A 320 7.89 -22.67 12.33
CA CYS A 320 9.30 -22.96 12.12
C CYS A 320 10.19 -21.72 12.18
N ILE A 321 11.48 -21.94 12.42
CA ILE A 321 12.53 -20.93 12.34
C ILE A 321 13.41 -21.25 11.14
N LEU A 322 13.50 -20.30 10.21
CA LEU A 322 14.40 -20.35 9.07
C LEU A 322 15.66 -19.57 9.40
N THR A 323 16.84 -20.17 9.28
CA THR A 323 18.13 -19.48 9.47
C THR A 323 18.90 -19.46 8.16
N PHE A 324 19.51 -18.32 7.82
CA PHE A 324 20.23 -18.10 6.58
C PHE A 324 21.73 -17.87 6.80
N ASP A 325 22.51 -17.97 5.72
CA ASP A 325 23.97 -18.06 5.73
C ASP A 325 24.74 -16.76 6.00
N ARG A 326 24.03 -15.64 6.20
CA ARG A 326 24.65 -14.33 6.29
C ARG A 326 23.89 -13.37 7.17
N LYS A 327 24.59 -12.31 7.58
CA LYS A 327 24.01 -11.15 8.23
C LYS A 327 23.21 -10.30 7.23
N ILE A 328 22.13 -9.68 7.71
CA ILE A 328 21.52 -8.51 7.08
C ILE A 328 21.50 -7.34 8.05
N ASN A 329 21.41 -6.11 7.57
CA ASN A 329 21.32 -4.93 8.44
C ASN A 329 19.85 -4.58 8.67
N LEU A 330 19.39 -4.70 9.91
CA LEU A 330 18.02 -4.40 10.33
C LEU A 330 18.00 -3.72 11.69
N LYS A 331 17.20 -2.67 11.80
CA LYS A 331 16.84 -2.03 13.06
C LYS A 331 15.47 -2.51 13.54
N ALA A 332 15.26 -2.51 14.85
CA ALA A 332 13.94 -2.76 15.43
C ALA A 332 12.86 -1.89 14.78
N GLY A 333 11.75 -2.51 14.35
CA GLY A 333 10.66 -1.83 13.64
C GLY A 333 10.75 -1.86 12.12
N GLU A 334 11.90 -2.26 11.56
CA GLU A 334 12.04 -2.56 10.15
C GLU A 334 11.67 -4.01 9.85
N PHE A 335 11.29 -4.28 8.60
CA PHE A 335 10.97 -5.61 8.12
C PHE A 335 11.52 -5.83 6.71
N VAL A 336 11.58 -7.08 6.28
CA VAL A 336 12.09 -7.46 4.94
C VAL A 336 11.06 -8.27 4.19
N PHE A 337 11.16 -8.31 2.87
CA PHE A 337 10.47 -9.33 2.08
C PHE A 337 11.39 -10.50 1.82
N LEU A 338 10.94 -11.71 2.16
CA LEU A 338 11.53 -12.95 1.68
C LEU A 338 10.86 -13.34 0.37
N TRP A 339 11.64 -13.50 -0.69
CA TRP A 339 11.22 -13.96 -2.00
C TRP A 339 11.83 -15.32 -2.31
N ILE A 340 10.97 -16.26 -2.70
CA ILE A 340 11.35 -17.55 -3.26
C ILE A 340 10.87 -17.56 -4.72
N PRO A 341 11.79 -17.64 -5.71
CA PRO A 341 11.41 -17.63 -7.11
C PRO A 341 10.38 -18.72 -7.44
N GLY A 342 9.36 -18.36 -8.22
CA GLY A 342 8.24 -19.25 -8.56
C GLY A 342 7.18 -19.43 -7.47
N LEU A 343 7.53 -19.21 -6.19
CA LEU A 343 6.60 -19.34 -5.07
C LEU A 343 5.98 -17.98 -4.66
N GLY A 344 6.75 -16.89 -4.70
CA GLY A 344 6.30 -15.53 -4.41
C GLY A 344 7.08 -14.86 -3.29
N GLU A 345 6.57 -13.75 -2.74
CA GLU A 345 7.20 -13.05 -1.61
C GLU A 345 6.21 -12.70 -0.49
N LYS A 346 6.71 -12.61 0.74
CA LYS A 346 5.97 -12.08 1.90
C LYS A 346 6.87 -11.24 2.83
N PRO A 347 6.30 -10.24 3.52
CA PRO A 347 7.01 -9.47 4.53
C PRO A 347 7.23 -10.32 5.80
N PHE A 348 8.36 -10.11 6.47
CA PHE A 348 8.68 -10.69 7.77
C PHE A 348 9.47 -9.69 8.61
N SER A 349 9.14 -9.57 9.88
CA SER A 349 10.09 -9.10 10.88
C SER A 349 11.15 -10.18 11.08
N ALA A 350 12.43 -9.82 11.03
CA ALA A 350 13.49 -10.78 11.31
C ALA A 350 13.44 -11.21 12.79
N LEU A 351 13.74 -12.47 13.07
CA LEU A 351 13.96 -12.92 14.44
C LEU A 351 15.37 -12.51 14.90
N THR A 352 16.38 -12.79 14.08
CA THR A 352 17.75 -12.29 14.25
C THR A 352 18.29 -11.73 12.94
N ASP A 353 19.24 -10.81 13.02
CA ASP A 353 19.93 -10.22 11.87
C ASP A 353 21.29 -10.88 11.59
N ASP A 354 21.93 -11.51 12.60
CA ASP A 354 23.20 -12.22 12.49
C ASP A 354 23.26 -13.51 13.36
N PRO A 355 23.20 -14.72 12.76
CA PRO A 355 22.80 -14.93 11.37
C PRO A 355 21.36 -14.46 11.14
N PHE A 356 21.01 -14.08 9.90
CA PHE A 356 19.65 -13.71 9.56
C PHE A 356 18.70 -14.89 9.79
N SER A 357 17.64 -14.70 10.58
CA SER A 357 16.61 -15.72 10.78
C SER A 357 15.19 -15.14 10.78
N LEU A 358 14.22 -15.99 10.48
CA LEU A 358 12.79 -15.65 10.42
C LEU A 358 11.98 -16.67 11.22
N ALA A 359 11.04 -16.19 12.04
CA ALA A 359 9.97 -17.02 12.58
C ALA A 359 8.80 -17.04 11.58
N VAL A 360 8.35 -18.23 11.19
CA VAL A 360 7.27 -18.44 10.23
C VAL A 360 6.12 -19.15 10.92
N ILE A 361 4.91 -18.62 10.79
CA ILE A 361 3.66 -19.31 11.16
C ILE A 361 2.92 -19.70 9.89
N ASP A 362 2.44 -20.95 9.83
CA ASP A 362 1.67 -21.47 8.71
C ASP A 362 0.24 -20.91 8.66
N VAL A 363 0.05 -19.83 7.88
CA VAL A 363 -1.25 -19.15 7.71
C VAL A 363 -1.75 -19.08 6.27
N GLY A 364 -0.93 -19.46 5.29
CA GLY A 364 -1.30 -19.42 3.88
C GLY A 364 -0.28 -20.06 2.96
N VAL A 365 -0.60 -20.12 1.67
CA VAL A 365 0.17 -20.88 0.65
C VAL A 365 1.68 -20.63 0.72
N PHE A 366 2.11 -19.38 0.87
CA PHE A 366 3.54 -19.05 0.95
C PHE A 366 4.20 -19.64 2.20
N THR A 367 3.63 -19.38 3.38
CA THR A 367 4.19 -19.83 4.66
C THR A 367 4.08 -21.34 4.83
N HIS A 368 3.04 -21.97 4.26
CA HIS A 368 2.87 -23.41 4.24
C HIS A 368 4.05 -24.09 3.56
N ASP A 369 4.44 -23.60 2.38
CA ASP A 369 5.57 -24.16 1.64
C ASP A 369 6.90 -23.91 2.38
N LEU A 370 7.05 -22.78 3.08
CA LEU A 370 8.22 -22.49 3.91
C LEU A 370 8.43 -23.49 5.05
N MET A 371 7.36 -24.06 5.62
CA MET A 371 7.43 -25.08 6.70
C MET A 371 8.19 -26.36 6.29
N SER A 372 8.42 -26.56 4.98
CA SER A 372 9.08 -27.74 4.42
C SER A 372 10.32 -27.40 3.57
N LEU A 373 10.74 -26.12 3.56
CA LEU A 373 11.88 -25.65 2.78
C LEU A 373 13.17 -26.36 3.21
N GLN A 374 13.95 -26.85 2.25
CA GLN A 374 15.15 -27.65 2.53
C GLN A 374 16.38 -26.75 2.70
N PRO A 375 17.28 -27.03 3.67
CA PRO A 375 18.60 -26.42 3.72
C PRO A 375 19.33 -26.49 2.36
N GLY A 376 20.05 -25.43 2.02
CA GLY A 376 20.66 -25.22 0.71
C GLY A 376 19.73 -24.54 -0.31
N THR A 377 18.46 -24.30 0.02
CA THR A 377 17.55 -23.52 -0.83
C THR A 377 18.06 -22.09 -0.96
N GLU A 378 18.20 -21.63 -2.20
CA GLU A 378 18.47 -20.23 -2.50
C GLU A 378 17.18 -19.42 -2.36
N ALA A 379 17.28 -18.32 -1.62
CA ALA A 379 16.21 -17.38 -1.39
C ALA A 379 16.75 -15.95 -1.52
N TYR A 380 15.84 -14.99 -1.54
CA TYR A 380 16.21 -13.61 -1.81
C TYR A 380 15.49 -12.67 -0.86
N VAL A 381 16.18 -11.62 -0.44
CA VAL A 381 15.66 -10.64 0.51
C VAL A 381 15.72 -9.25 -0.10
N ARG A 382 14.64 -8.47 0.05
CA ARG A 382 14.65 -7.02 -0.24
C ARG A 382 14.15 -6.23 0.96
N GLY A 383 14.58 -4.98 1.05
CA GLY A 383 14.43 -4.12 2.23
C GLY A 383 15.79 -3.76 2.86
N PRO A 384 15.81 -3.17 4.06
CA PRO A 384 14.68 -3.00 4.97
C PRO A 384 13.55 -2.09 4.45
N HIS A 385 12.34 -2.36 4.94
CA HIS A 385 11.14 -1.55 4.75
C HIS A 385 10.57 -1.14 6.12
N GLY A 386 9.66 -0.16 6.12
CA GLY A 386 9.14 0.43 7.35
C GLY A 386 10.06 1.51 7.92
N ILE A 387 9.79 1.87 9.17
CA ILE A 387 10.52 2.89 9.93
C ILE A 387 10.97 2.24 11.23
N ALA A 388 12.25 2.37 11.54
CA ALA A 388 12.80 1.91 12.81
C ALA A 388 12.12 2.61 13.99
N VAL A 389 11.92 1.89 15.09
CA VAL A 389 11.42 2.52 16.32
C VAL A 389 12.49 3.42 16.92
N ASP A 390 12.06 4.56 17.48
CA ASP A 390 12.95 5.56 18.08
C ASP A 390 12.36 6.06 19.41
N PRO A 391 12.38 5.23 20.47
CA PRO A 391 11.89 5.64 21.77
C PRO A 391 12.79 6.72 22.40
N PRO A 392 12.23 7.69 23.17
CA PRO A 392 13.01 8.69 23.87
C PRO A 392 14.06 8.10 24.80
N GLU A 393 15.17 8.82 24.94
CA GLU A 393 16.23 8.44 25.87
C GLU A 393 15.70 8.28 27.30
N GLY A 394 16.09 7.17 27.94
CA GLY A 394 15.66 6.86 29.31
C GLY A 394 14.24 6.28 29.43
N ALA A 395 13.52 6.05 28.32
CA ALA A 395 12.26 5.34 28.34
C ALA A 395 12.42 3.92 28.95
N LYS A 396 11.41 3.48 29.70
CA LYS A 396 11.25 2.09 30.14
C LYS A 396 10.31 1.41 29.15
N ILE A 397 10.83 0.48 28.38
CA ILE A 397 10.09 -0.14 27.30
C ILE A 397 9.41 -1.41 27.81
N ILE A 398 8.12 -1.54 27.53
CA ILE A 398 7.36 -2.75 27.76
C ILE A 398 6.92 -3.26 26.39
N THR A 399 7.30 -4.49 26.08
CA THR A 399 6.86 -5.13 24.84
C THR A 399 5.84 -6.20 25.14
N VAL A 400 4.81 -6.31 24.30
CA VAL A 400 3.77 -7.34 24.43
C VAL A 400 3.65 -8.10 23.12
N SER A 401 3.86 -9.41 23.15
CA SER A 401 3.82 -10.24 21.94
C SER A 401 2.96 -11.48 22.03
N GLY A 402 2.50 -11.92 20.85
CA GLY A 402 1.93 -13.24 20.65
C GLY A 402 2.16 -13.71 19.21
N GLY A 403 2.17 -15.03 19.00
CA GLY A 403 2.45 -15.62 17.68
C GLY A 403 3.82 -15.20 17.15
N THR A 404 3.89 -14.79 15.87
CA THR A 404 5.13 -14.30 15.23
C THR A 404 5.62 -12.98 15.79
N GLY A 405 4.77 -12.27 16.55
CA GLY A 405 5.07 -10.94 17.08
C GLY A 405 6.28 -10.91 18.01
N LEU A 406 6.68 -12.07 18.58
CA LEU A 406 7.89 -12.19 19.38
C LEU A 406 9.14 -11.77 18.59
N ALA A 407 9.18 -12.05 17.28
CA ALA A 407 10.32 -11.66 16.44
C ALA A 407 10.50 -10.13 16.39
N ALA A 408 9.40 -9.39 16.25
CA ALA A 408 9.45 -7.93 16.20
C ALA A 408 9.85 -7.32 17.54
N VAL A 409 9.28 -7.80 18.65
CA VAL A 409 9.59 -7.25 19.98
C VAL A 409 10.95 -7.68 20.51
N TYR A 410 11.44 -8.85 20.12
CA TYR A 410 12.80 -9.28 20.44
C TYR A 410 13.83 -8.29 19.88
N GLN A 411 13.65 -7.82 18.64
CA GLN A 411 14.53 -6.78 18.08
C GLN A 411 14.48 -5.50 18.91
N VAL A 412 13.30 -5.06 19.37
CA VAL A 412 13.17 -3.89 20.25
C VAL A 412 13.95 -4.12 21.55
N ALA A 413 13.77 -5.26 22.21
CA ALA A 413 14.50 -5.57 23.44
C ALA A 413 16.02 -5.67 23.23
N ARG A 414 16.47 -6.15 22.07
CA ARG A 414 17.88 -6.24 21.70
C ARG A 414 18.50 -4.85 21.52
N ASP A 415 17.80 -3.96 20.83
CA ASP A 415 18.31 -2.63 20.47
C ASP A 415 18.19 -1.63 21.64
N PHE A 416 17.27 -1.88 22.59
CA PHE A 416 17.01 -0.99 23.73
C PHE A 416 17.09 -1.74 25.07
N PRO A 417 18.19 -1.59 25.84
CA PRO A 417 18.45 -2.40 27.04
C PRO A 417 17.45 -2.24 28.21
N ASN A 418 16.70 -1.14 28.29
CA ASN A 418 15.71 -0.90 29.34
C ASN A 418 14.33 -1.43 28.94
N THR A 419 14.28 -2.70 28.55
CA THR A 419 13.08 -3.36 28.01
C THR A 419 12.66 -4.55 28.86
N GLU A 420 11.35 -4.74 29.05
CA GLU A 420 10.75 -5.98 29.54
C GLU A 420 9.88 -6.61 28.45
N ILE A 421 9.91 -7.94 28.37
CA ILE A 421 9.18 -8.72 27.37
C ILE A 421 8.02 -9.45 28.03
N PHE A 422 6.81 -9.18 27.58
CA PHE A 422 5.60 -9.92 27.91
C PHE A 422 5.18 -10.74 26.70
N THR A 423 5.14 -12.06 26.81
CA THR A 423 4.79 -12.93 25.68
C THR A 423 3.71 -13.94 26.05
N GLY A 424 2.73 -14.09 25.16
CA GLY A 424 1.58 -14.96 25.31
C GLY A 424 1.50 -16.02 24.21
N ALA A 425 1.12 -17.24 24.57
CA ALA A 425 0.83 -18.32 23.64
C ALA A 425 -0.35 -19.18 24.11
N ARG A 426 -0.94 -19.98 23.20
CA ARG A 426 -2.01 -20.91 23.58
C ARG A 426 -1.51 -22.02 24.51
N THR A 427 -0.32 -22.52 24.21
CA THR A 427 0.34 -23.66 24.86
C THR A 427 1.85 -23.40 24.86
N ALA A 428 2.58 -24.04 25.78
CA ALA A 428 4.03 -23.86 25.94
C ALA A 428 4.83 -24.27 24.70
N GLU A 429 4.37 -25.27 23.95
CA GLU A 429 5.05 -25.76 22.72
C GLU A 429 5.13 -24.69 21.61
N ARG A 430 4.27 -23.67 21.66
CA ARG A 430 4.26 -22.57 20.68
C ARG A 430 5.20 -21.44 21.07
N LEU A 431 5.74 -21.46 22.29
CA LEU A 431 6.75 -20.50 22.72
C LEU A 431 8.08 -20.88 22.06
N TYR A 432 8.68 -19.94 21.35
CA TYR A 432 9.97 -20.10 20.70
C TYR A 432 10.91 -19.00 21.14
N PHE A 433 12.23 -19.22 21.06
CA PHE A 433 13.24 -18.19 21.30
C PHE A 433 13.24 -17.54 22.71
N ILE A 434 12.51 -18.12 23.66
CA ILE A 434 12.37 -17.61 25.04
C ILE A 434 13.72 -17.51 25.76
N GLU A 435 14.57 -18.52 25.63
CA GLU A 435 15.89 -18.53 26.27
C GLU A 435 16.81 -17.43 25.73
N GLU A 436 16.72 -17.09 24.44
CA GLU A 436 17.45 -15.96 23.88
C GLU A 436 16.88 -14.62 24.38
N CYS A 437 15.56 -14.50 24.50
CA CYS A 437 14.92 -13.32 25.09
C CYS A 437 15.40 -13.10 26.54
N LYS A 438 15.48 -14.16 27.36
CA LYS A 438 15.94 -14.09 28.76
C LYS A 438 17.40 -13.64 28.91
N LYS A 439 18.24 -13.76 27.87
CA LYS A 439 19.63 -13.27 27.90
C LYS A 439 19.73 -11.75 27.79
N ILE A 440 18.71 -11.09 27.22
CA ILE A 440 18.76 -9.66 26.90
C ILE A 440 17.76 -8.82 27.72
N ALA A 441 16.68 -9.42 28.21
CA ALA A 441 15.63 -8.73 28.95
C ALA A 441 14.91 -9.66 29.95
N PRO A 442 14.30 -9.13 31.02
CA PRO A 442 13.31 -9.86 31.79
C PRO A 442 12.14 -10.31 30.91
N VAL A 443 11.75 -11.58 31.02
CA VAL A 443 10.67 -12.19 30.23
C VAL A 443 9.56 -12.68 31.14
N HIS A 444 8.35 -12.22 30.86
CA HIS A 444 7.10 -12.57 31.52
C HIS A 444 6.26 -13.41 30.56
N ILE A 445 5.92 -14.63 30.96
CA ILE A 445 5.27 -15.62 30.09
C ILE A 445 3.87 -15.90 30.63
N ALA A 446 2.90 -15.96 29.71
CA ALA A 446 1.57 -16.49 29.99
C ALA A 446 1.18 -17.50 28.91
N THR A 447 0.54 -18.60 29.31
CA THR A 447 -0.14 -19.49 28.37
C THR A 447 -1.62 -19.64 28.71
N ASP A 448 -2.46 -19.69 27.67
CA ASP A 448 -3.91 -19.79 27.82
C ASP A 448 -4.32 -21.04 28.62
N ASP A 449 -3.54 -22.13 28.52
CA ASP A 449 -3.76 -23.41 29.20
C ASP A 449 -2.97 -23.58 30.51
N GLY A 450 -2.12 -22.62 30.87
CA GLY A 450 -1.25 -22.69 32.05
C GLY A 450 -0.08 -23.68 31.97
N SER A 451 0.24 -24.21 30.79
CA SER A 451 1.40 -25.09 30.57
C SER A 451 2.76 -24.43 30.83
N GLU A 452 2.90 -23.10 30.72
CA GLU A 452 4.10 -22.35 31.13
C GLU A 452 3.76 -20.94 31.64
N GLY A 453 4.38 -20.51 32.74
CA GLY A 453 4.19 -19.17 33.29
C GLY A 453 2.81 -18.94 33.92
N HIS A 454 2.22 -17.77 33.67
CA HIS A 454 0.87 -17.42 34.12
C HIS A 454 -0.20 -18.19 33.34
N HIS A 455 -1.20 -18.73 34.04
CA HIS A 455 -2.35 -19.37 33.40
C HIS A 455 -3.40 -18.30 33.05
N GLY A 456 -3.55 -18.01 31.76
CA GLY A 456 -4.46 -17.01 31.24
C GLY A 456 -3.78 -16.12 30.20
N PHE A 457 -4.32 -14.93 30.00
CA PHE A 457 -3.82 -14.03 28.97
C PHE A 457 -2.60 -13.22 29.45
N VAL A 458 -1.64 -13.00 28.54
CA VAL A 458 -0.48 -12.13 28.79
C VAL A 458 -0.86 -10.73 29.25
N THR A 459 -2.03 -10.24 28.83
CA THR A 459 -2.56 -8.92 29.22
C THR A 459 -3.01 -8.85 30.68
N GLU A 460 -3.35 -9.98 31.32
CA GLU A 460 -3.63 -10.04 32.75
C GLU A 460 -2.33 -9.86 33.54
N LEU A 461 -1.29 -10.61 33.15
CA LEU A 461 0.04 -10.50 33.73
C LEU A 461 0.63 -9.08 33.56
N LEU A 462 0.44 -8.48 32.38
CA LEU A 462 0.81 -7.09 32.11
C LEU A 462 0.11 -6.13 33.06
N ARG A 463 -1.21 -6.27 33.25
CA ARG A 463 -2.01 -5.41 34.12
C ARG A 463 -1.50 -5.46 35.55
N ASP A 464 -1.28 -6.65 36.08
CA ASP A 464 -0.80 -6.85 37.46
C ASP A 464 0.59 -6.22 37.65
N TYR A 465 1.49 -6.40 36.68
CA TYR A 465 2.81 -5.77 36.68
C TYR A 465 2.70 -4.23 36.69
N LEU A 466 1.89 -3.65 35.80
CA LEU A 466 1.73 -2.20 35.69
C LEU A 466 1.09 -1.56 36.94
N GLN A 467 0.19 -2.28 37.63
CA GLN A 467 -0.39 -1.84 38.90
C GLN A 467 0.65 -1.77 40.03
N GLY A 468 1.70 -2.59 39.96
CA GLY A 468 2.80 -2.60 40.94
C GLY A 468 3.78 -1.44 40.80
N LEU A 469 3.76 -0.70 39.68
CA LEU A 469 4.74 0.36 39.40
C LEU A 469 4.40 1.70 40.08
N GLY A 470 5.44 2.40 40.54
CA GLY A 470 5.32 3.77 41.02
C GLY A 470 4.86 4.76 39.94
N GLU A 471 4.37 5.93 40.33
CA GLU A 471 3.94 6.96 39.36
C GLU A 471 5.11 7.47 38.50
N GLU A 472 6.30 7.63 39.08
CA GLU A 472 7.50 8.06 38.35
C GLU A 472 7.89 7.03 37.27
N GLU A 473 7.87 5.74 37.59
CA GLU A 473 8.17 4.67 36.64
C GLU A 473 7.13 4.65 35.51
N ARG A 474 5.84 4.77 35.86
CA ARG A 474 4.74 4.83 34.89
C ARG A 474 4.85 6.01 33.93
N SER A 475 5.43 7.13 34.36
CA SER A 475 5.65 8.29 33.49
C SER A 475 6.68 8.03 32.37
N LYS A 476 7.60 7.07 32.57
CA LYS A 476 8.67 6.73 31.62
C LYS A 476 8.32 5.56 30.69
N LEU A 477 7.14 4.95 30.86
CA LEU A 477 6.74 3.79 30.08
C LEU A 477 6.50 4.12 28.61
N MET A 478 6.99 3.24 27.74
CA MET A 478 6.65 3.15 26.34
C MET A 478 6.29 1.71 25.99
N PHE A 479 5.21 1.52 25.22
CA PHE A 479 4.72 0.20 24.84
C PHE A 479 4.97 -0.09 23.37
N TYR A 480 5.39 -1.32 23.08
CA TYR A 480 5.51 -1.87 21.72
C TYR A 480 4.85 -3.23 21.64
N ASN A 481 3.68 -3.28 21.00
CA ASN A 481 2.87 -4.49 20.92
C ASN A 481 2.94 -5.08 19.53
N CYS A 482 3.10 -6.40 19.41
CA CYS A 482 3.10 -7.06 18.10
C CYS A 482 2.45 -8.44 18.19
N GLY A 483 1.51 -8.73 17.29
CA GLY A 483 0.88 -10.04 17.23
C GLY A 483 -0.54 -10.00 16.67
N PRO A 484 -1.36 -11.03 16.95
CA PRO A 484 -2.74 -11.08 16.51
C PRO A 484 -3.55 -9.86 16.96
N ALA A 485 -4.38 -9.32 16.07
CA ALA A 485 -5.17 -8.11 16.34
C ALA A 485 -5.96 -8.16 17.67
N PRO A 486 -6.63 -9.27 18.07
CA PRO A 486 -7.32 -9.34 19.36
C PRO A 486 -6.39 -9.15 20.56
N MET A 487 -5.19 -9.72 20.52
CA MET A 487 -4.20 -9.57 21.59
C MET A 487 -3.69 -8.13 21.64
N VAL A 488 -3.37 -7.54 20.49
CA VAL A 488 -2.89 -6.14 20.43
C VAL A 488 -3.95 -5.19 20.97
N HIS A 489 -5.22 -5.36 20.60
CA HIS A 489 -6.31 -4.53 21.12
C HIS A 489 -6.51 -4.69 22.64
N ALA A 490 -6.37 -5.92 23.16
CA ALA A 490 -6.44 -6.16 24.60
C ALA A 490 -5.26 -5.52 25.35
N ALA A 491 -4.05 -5.57 24.80
CA ALA A 491 -2.87 -4.90 25.36
C ALA A 491 -3.07 -3.38 25.40
N ILE A 492 -3.48 -2.75 24.28
CA ILE A 492 -3.80 -1.32 24.22
C ILE A 492 -4.85 -0.93 25.28
N ALA A 493 -5.88 -1.76 25.47
CA ALA A 493 -6.93 -1.49 26.46
C ALA A 493 -6.37 -1.45 27.90
N VAL A 494 -5.49 -2.39 28.25
CA VAL A 494 -4.78 -2.38 29.55
C VAL A 494 -3.88 -1.15 29.67
N GLU A 495 -3.06 -0.88 28.66
CA GLU A 495 -2.04 0.17 28.70
C GLU A 495 -2.63 1.58 28.81
N ARG A 496 -3.80 1.81 28.19
CA ARG A 496 -4.57 3.07 28.30
C ARG A 496 -5.03 3.40 29.70
N GLU A 497 -5.07 2.43 30.60
CA GLU A 497 -5.35 2.68 32.02
C GLU A 497 -4.17 3.37 32.73
N PHE A 498 -2.97 3.30 32.14
CA PHE A 498 -1.72 3.79 32.74
C PHE A 498 -1.01 4.88 31.92
N CYS A 499 -1.35 5.05 30.64
CA CYS A 499 -0.75 6.05 29.77
C CYS A 499 -1.68 6.53 28.65
N GLY A 500 -1.25 7.57 27.91
CA GLY A 500 -1.96 8.05 26.72
C GLY A 500 -1.45 7.40 25.44
N ASP A 501 -2.27 7.43 24.40
CA ASP A 501 -2.04 6.75 23.10
C ASP A 501 -0.68 7.02 22.45
N ALA A 502 -0.10 8.20 22.65
CA ALA A 502 1.22 8.57 22.10
C ALA A 502 2.38 7.74 22.67
N ARG A 503 2.17 6.99 23.76
CA ARG A 503 3.17 6.10 24.37
C ARG A 503 2.92 4.63 24.04
N ILE A 504 1.85 4.32 23.31
CA ILE A 504 1.45 2.96 22.97
C ILE A 504 1.62 2.75 21.47
N HIS A 505 2.58 1.93 21.08
CA HIS A 505 2.86 1.63 19.68
C HIS A 505 2.54 0.17 19.39
N SER A 506 1.93 -0.10 18.25
CA SER A 506 1.40 -1.42 17.94
C SER A 506 1.56 -1.76 16.48
N ALA A 507 2.06 -2.97 16.23
CA ALA A 507 2.14 -3.60 14.93
C ALA A 507 1.12 -4.74 14.85
N ILE A 508 0.20 -4.61 13.88
CA ILE A 508 -0.80 -5.63 13.56
C ILE A 508 -0.51 -6.11 12.14
N ASP A 509 -0.63 -7.41 11.91
CA ASP A 509 -0.39 -8.01 10.60
C ASP A 509 -1.47 -7.57 9.58
N TYR A 510 -1.16 -6.53 8.82
CA TYR A 510 -1.94 -6.14 7.64
C TYR A 510 -1.33 -6.72 6.37
N LEU A 511 -2.19 -7.05 5.40
CA LEU A 511 -1.76 -7.55 4.10
C LEU A 511 -0.84 -6.54 3.41
N THR A 512 0.43 -6.88 3.23
CA THR A 512 1.38 -6.01 2.53
C THR A 512 1.83 -6.67 1.23
N LYS A 513 1.63 -5.97 0.10
CA LYS A 513 2.00 -6.48 -1.23
C LYS A 513 3.26 -5.84 -1.82
N CYS A 514 3.31 -4.50 -1.89
CA CYS A 514 4.38 -3.81 -2.62
C CYS A 514 5.62 -3.50 -1.77
N GLY A 515 5.44 -3.27 -0.46
CA GLY A 515 6.52 -2.83 0.43
C GLY A 515 6.95 -1.36 0.26
N VAL A 516 6.34 -0.61 -0.67
CA VAL A 516 6.76 0.76 -1.05
C VAL A 516 5.62 1.77 -1.06
N GLY A 517 4.51 1.48 -0.36
CA GLY A 517 3.40 2.41 -0.13
C GLY A 517 2.43 2.61 -1.30
N LEU A 518 2.72 2.04 -2.47
CA LEU A 518 1.97 2.36 -3.70
C LEU A 518 0.64 1.61 -3.83
N CYS A 519 0.57 0.34 -3.44
CA CYS A 519 -0.64 -0.47 -3.64
C CYS A 519 -1.73 -0.23 -2.59
N GLY A 520 -1.41 0.45 -1.48
CA GLY A 520 -2.32 0.71 -0.35
C GLY A 520 -2.87 -0.53 0.38
N ALA A 521 -2.43 -1.75 0.06
CA ALA A 521 -2.95 -2.97 0.69
C ALA A 521 -2.70 -3.01 2.21
N CYS A 522 -1.59 -2.43 2.66
CA CYS A 522 -1.21 -2.33 4.06
C CYS A 522 -1.84 -1.09 4.75
N ALA A 523 -3.08 -0.74 4.38
CA ALA A 523 -3.79 0.39 4.94
C ALA A 523 -4.11 0.14 6.42
N ALA A 524 -3.76 1.10 7.26
CA ALA A 524 -4.19 1.17 8.65
C ALA A 524 -5.61 1.76 8.75
N PRO A 525 -6.30 1.57 9.90
CA PRO A 525 -7.61 2.17 10.16
C PRO A 525 -7.60 3.71 10.05
N ASP A 526 -6.48 4.36 10.35
CA ASP A 526 -6.36 5.83 10.24
C ASP A 526 -5.91 6.33 8.84
N GLY A 527 -5.72 5.42 7.89
CA GLY A 527 -5.30 5.74 6.52
C GLY A 527 -3.79 5.84 6.30
N ARG A 528 -2.95 5.56 7.32
CA ARG A 528 -1.51 5.34 7.10
C ARG A 528 -1.24 4.00 6.39
N ARG A 529 -0.03 3.84 5.88
CA ARG A 529 0.43 2.70 5.07
C ARG A 529 1.67 2.10 5.73
N LEU A 530 1.51 0.97 6.41
CA LEU A 530 2.57 0.39 7.27
C LEU A 530 3.93 0.24 6.59
N CYS A 531 3.96 -0.14 5.31
CA CYS A 531 5.23 -0.38 4.63
C CYS A 531 6.10 0.86 4.41
N VAL A 532 5.54 2.06 4.54
CA VAL A 532 6.28 3.34 4.44
C VAL A 532 6.16 4.20 5.69
N ASP A 533 5.04 4.11 6.42
CA ASP A 533 4.81 4.83 7.67
C ASP A 533 5.33 4.08 8.92
N GLY A 534 5.82 2.85 8.74
CA GLY A 534 6.28 1.98 9.82
C GLY A 534 5.18 1.06 10.37
N PRO A 535 5.53 -0.16 10.82
CA PRO A 535 4.55 -1.11 11.33
C PRO A 535 4.07 -0.77 12.75
N PHE A 536 4.91 -0.13 13.58
CA PHE A 536 4.56 0.28 14.94
C PHE A 536 3.88 1.65 14.94
N MET A 537 2.56 1.65 14.87
CA MET A 537 1.75 2.88 14.90
C MET A 537 1.22 3.15 16.30
N ASP A 538 1.05 4.42 16.64
CA ASP A 538 0.44 4.82 17.92
C ASP A 538 -1.02 4.32 18.05
N ALA A 539 -1.49 4.12 19.28
CA ALA A 539 -2.80 3.52 19.56
C ALA A 539 -4.00 4.34 19.04
N SER A 540 -3.81 5.64 18.79
CA SER A 540 -4.88 6.49 18.23
C SER A 540 -5.22 6.09 16.79
N ALA A 541 -4.30 5.38 16.12
CA ALA A 541 -4.45 4.94 14.75
C ALA A 541 -4.91 3.49 14.58
N THR A 542 -4.77 2.65 15.61
CA THR A 542 -5.17 1.24 15.56
C THR A 542 -6.62 1.03 15.99
N THR A 543 -7.26 2.02 16.63
CA THR A 543 -8.57 1.86 17.30
C THR A 543 -9.72 2.63 16.66
N LYS A 544 -9.51 3.31 15.53
CA LYS A 544 -10.55 4.13 14.85
C LYS A 544 -11.61 3.35 14.05
N CYS A 545 -11.70 2.03 14.21
CA CYS A 545 -12.79 1.24 13.62
C CYS A 545 -13.51 0.45 14.72
N VAL A 546 -14.68 0.95 15.13
CA VAL A 546 -15.80 0.16 15.67
C VAL A 546 -17.05 0.53 14.90
#